data_AF-A0A4R9LMH7-F1
#
_entry.id   AF-A0A4R9LMH7-F1
#
_cell.length_a   1.000
_cell.length_b   1.000
_cell.length_c   1.000
_cell.angle_alpha   90.00
_cell.angle_beta   90.00
_cell.angle_gamma   90.00
#
_symmetry.space_group_name_H-M   'P 1'
#
loop_
_entity.id
_entity.type
_entity.pdbx_description
1 polymer ?
#
loop_
_entity_poly.entity_id
_entity_poly.type
_entity_poly.pdbx_seq_one_letter_code
_entity_poly.pdbx_strand_id
1 'polypeptide(L)'
;MALDFGFCLSSTPYTGRKCRFAVEYTSWNESIQVSPELLRFYSFSKNDKSRRVSFVLPEGSVKRCEFTTKLITDHPSAESFLTEFKRSNPRVLDEYIRFYVFDDKGTDIPFVPNVSDITSATGLDEVKKASSGFVVLLIVGGLGYFGFKQFKKPQRKKK
;
A
#
# COMPACT_ATOMS: atom_id res chain seq x y z
N MET A 1 -17.64 -14.36 4.17
CA MET A 1 -16.28 -14.90 4.33
C MET A 1 -15.35 -13.72 4.56
N ALA A 2 -14.66 -13.68 5.71
CA ALA A 2 -13.71 -12.60 5.97
C ALA A 2 -12.62 -12.56 4.88
N LEU A 3 -12.23 -11.37 4.44
CA LEU A 3 -11.15 -11.19 3.47
C LEU A 3 -9.84 -11.64 4.13
N ASP A 4 -9.18 -12.63 3.54
CA ASP A 4 -7.86 -13.07 4.00
C ASP A 4 -6.78 -12.24 3.32
N PHE A 5 -6.27 -11.23 4.05
CA PHE A 5 -5.11 -10.47 3.60
C PHE A 5 -3.80 -11.18 3.92
N GLY A 6 -3.78 -12.37 4.52
CA GLY A 6 -2.58 -13.07 4.96
C GLY A 6 -2.00 -12.52 6.27
N PHE A 7 -0.75 -12.89 6.58
CA PHE A 7 -0.15 -12.60 7.88
C PHE A 7 0.18 -11.11 8.09
N CYS A 8 -0.23 -10.59 9.24
CA CYS A 8 0.03 -9.23 9.72
C CYS A 8 0.24 -9.31 11.24
N LEU A 9 1.49 -9.22 11.70
CA LEU A 9 1.85 -9.35 13.13
C LEU A 9 1.16 -8.31 14.01
N SER A 10 1.10 -7.09 13.50
CA SER A 10 0.63 -5.88 14.17
C SER A 10 0.23 -4.88 13.10
N SER A 11 -0.75 -4.04 13.41
CA SER A 11 -1.26 -3.05 12.45
C SER A 11 -1.54 -1.72 13.12
N THR A 12 -1.21 -0.63 12.44
CA THR A 12 -1.46 0.74 12.88
C THR A 12 -2.52 1.38 11.98
N PRO A 13 -3.38 2.27 12.50
CA PRO A 13 -4.33 3.02 11.68
C PRO A 13 -3.61 3.83 10.60
N TYR A 14 -4.06 3.70 9.35
CA TYR A 14 -3.55 4.50 8.24
C TYR A 14 -4.50 5.67 7.98
N THR A 15 -4.02 6.89 8.23
CA THR A 15 -4.81 8.12 8.17
C THR A 15 -4.15 9.17 7.28
N GLY A 16 -4.88 10.26 6.98
CA GLY A 16 -4.35 11.40 6.23
C GLY A 16 -4.37 11.24 4.70
N ARG A 17 -4.74 10.07 4.18
CA ARG A 17 -4.86 9.82 2.74
C ARG A 17 -6.03 8.90 2.40
N LYS A 18 -6.63 9.14 1.23
CA LYS A 18 -7.70 8.29 0.70
C LYS A 18 -7.12 6.94 0.28
N CYS A 19 -7.76 5.87 0.71
CA CYS A 19 -7.41 4.52 0.34
C CYS A 19 -8.50 3.89 -0.50
N ARG A 20 -8.11 2.96 -1.35
CA ARG A 20 -8.99 2.22 -2.24
C ARG A 20 -8.83 0.73 -2.00
N PHE A 21 -9.95 0.03 -1.99
CA PHE A 21 -9.94 -1.41 -2.16
C PHE A 21 -9.97 -1.72 -3.65
N ALA A 22 -9.07 -2.60 -4.11
CA ALA A 22 -8.99 -3.05 -5.47
C ALA A 22 -9.28 -4.54 -5.59
N VAL A 23 -9.91 -4.89 -6.71
CA VAL A 23 -9.97 -6.23 -7.25
C VAL A 23 -9.30 -6.18 -8.61
N GLU A 24 -8.22 -6.94 -8.76
CA GLU A 24 -7.42 -7.06 -9.95
C GLU A 24 -7.59 -8.46 -10.54
N TYR A 25 -7.84 -8.53 -11.84
CA TYR A 25 -8.16 -9.76 -12.59
C TYR A 25 -7.13 -10.00 -13.70
N THR A 26 -5.85 -9.79 -13.42
CA THR A 26 -4.76 -9.75 -14.42
C THR A 26 -4.67 -10.96 -15.33
N SER A 27 -4.98 -12.14 -14.82
CA SER A 27 -4.87 -13.39 -15.57
C SER A 27 -6.09 -13.67 -16.46
N TRP A 28 -7.17 -12.89 -16.30
CA TRP A 28 -8.37 -12.99 -17.13
C TRP A 28 -8.24 -12.12 -18.37
N ASN A 29 -8.37 -12.72 -19.55
CA ASN A 29 -8.14 -12.08 -20.85
C ASN A 29 -9.41 -11.48 -21.48
N GLU A 30 -10.60 -11.85 -21.00
CA GLU A 30 -11.86 -11.32 -21.51
C GLU A 30 -12.31 -10.05 -20.76
N SER A 31 -13.28 -9.34 -21.33
CA SER A 31 -13.90 -8.20 -20.67
C SER A 31 -14.71 -8.65 -19.45
N ILE A 32 -14.58 -7.94 -18.35
CA ILE A 32 -15.47 -8.08 -17.20
C ILE A 32 -16.79 -7.32 -17.41
N GLN A 33 -17.85 -7.80 -16.81
CA GLN A 33 -19.12 -7.10 -16.65
C GLN A 33 -19.08 -6.20 -15.42
N VAL A 34 -19.48 -4.95 -15.59
CA VAL A 34 -19.65 -3.99 -14.49
C VAL A 34 -21.15 -3.88 -14.20
N SER A 35 -21.60 -4.50 -13.11
CA SER A 35 -23.00 -4.41 -12.70
C SER A 35 -23.35 -3.01 -12.17
N PRO A 36 -24.64 -2.61 -12.20
CA PRO A 36 -25.10 -1.39 -11.56
C PRO A 36 -24.74 -1.32 -10.07
N GLU A 37 -24.60 -2.47 -9.41
CA GLU A 37 -24.29 -2.53 -7.99
C GLU A 37 -22.83 -2.22 -7.69
N LEU A 38 -21.91 -2.62 -8.57
CA LEU A 38 -20.51 -2.18 -8.49
C LEU A 38 -20.38 -0.65 -8.62
N LEU A 39 -21.22 -0.03 -9.45
CA LEU A 39 -21.23 1.41 -9.65
C LEU A 39 -21.73 2.21 -8.44
N ARG A 40 -22.46 1.57 -7.51
CA ARG A 40 -22.93 2.21 -6.27
C ARG A 40 -21.82 2.42 -5.25
N PHE A 41 -20.71 1.71 -5.37
CA PHE A 41 -19.59 1.88 -4.45
C PHE A 41 -18.94 3.25 -4.62
N TYR A 42 -18.59 3.88 -3.49
CA TYR A 42 -18.13 5.25 -3.47
C TYR A 42 -16.88 5.46 -4.34
N SER A 43 -16.97 6.42 -5.26
CA SER A 43 -15.90 6.77 -6.21
C SER A 43 -15.38 5.55 -6.97
N PHE A 44 -16.27 4.64 -7.41
CA PHE A 44 -15.92 3.49 -8.23
C PHE A 44 -15.05 3.89 -9.43
N SER A 45 -14.03 3.10 -9.72
CA SER A 45 -13.13 3.30 -10.85
C SER A 45 -12.75 1.96 -11.47
N LYS A 46 -12.86 1.89 -12.80
CA LYS A 46 -12.39 0.78 -13.62
C LYS A 46 -11.16 1.23 -14.40
N ASN A 47 -10.08 0.48 -14.26
CA ASN A 47 -8.88 0.64 -15.06
C ASN A 47 -8.66 -0.62 -15.90
N ASP A 48 -8.96 -0.51 -17.19
CA ASP A 48 -8.84 -1.63 -18.14
C ASP A 48 -7.37 -1.99 -18.42
N LYS A 49 -6.44 -1.02 -18.34
CA LYS A 49 -5.01 -1.27 -18.59
C LYS A 49 -4.39 -2.16 -17.52
N SER A 50 -4.71 -1.90 -16.26
CA SER A 50 -4.25 -2.70 -15.13
C SER A 50 -5.24 -3.80 -14.74
N ARG A 51 -6.28 -4.06 -15.56
CA ARG A 51 -7.34 -5.05 -15.27
C ARG A 51 -7.83 -4.98 -13.83
N ARG A 52 -8.21 -3.78 -13.39
CA ARG A 52 -8.51 -3.49 -11.99
C ARG A 52 -9.81 -2.71 -11.85
N VAL A 53 -10.64 -3.11 -10.91
CA VAL A 53 -11.77 -2.32 -10.42
C VAL A 53 -11.51 -1.95 -8.97
N SER A 54 -11.93 -0.76 -8.56
CA SER A 54 -11.67 -0.28 -7.21
C SER A 54 -12.70 0.72 -6.75
N PHE A 55 -12.85 0.87 -5.45
CA PHE A 55 -13.66 1.93 -4.84
C PHE A 55 -12.92 2.53 -3.64
N VAL A 56 -13.30 3.74 -3.23
CA VAL A 56 -12.69 4.44 -2.09
C VAL A 56 -13.29 3.93 -0.79
N LEU A 57 -12.43 3.52 0.13
CA LEU A 57 -12.81 3.09 1.47
C LEU A 57 -13.09 4.30 2.36
N PRO A 58 -13.97 4.17 3.37
CA PRO A 58 -14.18 5.22 4.38
C PRO A 58 -12.87 5.58 5.10
N GLU A 59 -12.75 6.84 5.52
CA GLU A 59 -11.58 7.28 6.28
C GLU A 59 -11.46 6.52 7.61
N GLY A 60 -10.23 6.17 8.01
CA GLY A 60 -9.96 5.41 9.24
C GLY A 60 -10.26 3.91 9.16
N SER A 61 -10.77 3.42 8.02
CA SER A 61 -11.10 1.99 7.84
C SER A 61 -9.92 1.12 7.36
N VAL A 62 -8.75 1.73 7.19
CA VAL A 62 -7.55 1.08 6.67
C VAL A 62 -6.46 1.07 7.73
N LYS A 63 -5.76 -0.05 7.80
CA LYS A 63 -4.61 -0.25 8.68
C LYS A 63 -3.40 -0.62 7.85
N ARG A 64 -2.23 -0.21 8.30
CA ARG A 64 -0.94 -0.60 7.73
C ARG A 64 -0.33 -1.69 8.59
N CYS A 65 0.14 -2.77 7.97
CA CYS A 65 0.89 -3.81 8.68
C CYS A 65 2.30 -3.29 9.03
N GLU A 66 2.71 -3.44 10.29
CA GLU A 66 4.05 -3.00 10.74
C GLU A 66 5.16 -3.66 9.91
N PHE A 67 6.27 -2.92 9.72
CA PHE A 67 7.44 -3.34 8.92
C PHE A 67 7.14 -3.71 7.47
N THR A 68 5.94 -3.40 6.97
CA THR A 68 5.56 -3.64 5.58
C THR A 68 4.91 -2.39 4.97
N THR A 69 4.74 -2.46 3.67
CA THR A 69 4.07 -1.45 2.85
C THR A 69 2.60 -1.80 2.62
N LYS A 70 2.16 -2.90 3.24
CA LYS A 70 0.88 -3.53 3.00
C LYS A 70 -0.21 -2.82 3.79
N LEU A 71 -1.26 -2.44 3.07
CA LEU A 71 -2.50 -1.96 3.65
C LEU A 71 -3.53 -3.09 3.70
N ILE A 72 -4.29 -3.11 4.78
CA ILE A 72 -5.39 -4.05 5.00
C ILE A 72 -6.62 -3.28 5.47
N THR A 73 -7.80 -3.88 5.30
CA THR A 73 -9.05 -3.30 5.78
C THR A 73 -9.95 -4.40 6.30
N ASP A 74 -10.62 -4.13 7.42
CA ASP A 74 -11.66 -5.02 7.97
C ASP A 74 -13.07 -4.48 7.62
N HIS A 75 -13.16 -3.48 6.74
CA HIS A 75 -14.42 -2.82 6.45
C HIS A 75 -15.34 -3.71 5.61
N PRO A 76 -16.62 -3.90 5.99
CA PRO A 76 -17.52 -4.84 5.32
C PRO A 76 -17.77 -4.51 3.84
N SER A 77 -17.62 -3.23 3.44
CA SER A 77 -17.77 -2.85 2.04
C SER A 77 -16.75 -3.51 1.11
N ALA A 78 -15.56 -3.86 1.60
CA ALA A 78 -14.56 -4.57 0.80
C ALA A 78 -15.03 -5.99 0.46
N GLU A 79 -15.61 -6.70 1.44
CA GLU A 79 -16.19 -8.03 1.23
C GLU A 79 -17.42 -7.97 0.32
N SER A 80 -18.30 -7.00 0.54
CA SER A 80 -19.48 -6.79 -0.33
C SER A 80 -19.06 -6.50 -1.78
N PHE A 81 -18.02 -5.71 -1.99
CA PHE A 81 -17.52 -5.39 -3.32
C PHE A 81 -16.96 -6.62 -4.03
N LEU A 82 -16.12 -7.42 -3.34
CA LEU A 82 -15.58 -8.65 -3.91
C LEU A 82 -16.69 -9.65 -4.26
N THR A 83 -17.68 -9.78 -3.37
CA THR A 83 -18.84 -10.66 -3.57
C THR A 83 -19.65 -10.23 -4.80
N GLU A 84 -19.93 -8.93 -4.92
CA GLU A 84 -20.66 -8.40 -6.07
C GLU A 84 -19.88 -8.53 -7.38
N PHE A 85 -18.56 -8.34 -7.33
CA PHE A 85 -17.68 -8.55 -8.48
C PHE A 85 -17.76 -9.99 -8.98
N LYS A 86 -17.59 -10.97 -8.08
CA LYS A 86 -17.69 -12.40 -8.41
C LYS A 86 -19.08 -12.78 -8.92
N ARG A 87 -20.14 -12.26 -8.30
CA ARG A 87 -21.53 -12.48 -8.73
C ARG A 87 -21.77 -12.00 -10.15
N SER A 88 -21.22 -10.84 -10.49
CA SER A 88 -21.34 -10.23 -11.83
C SER A 88 -20.44 -10.89 -12.86
N ASN A 89 -19.38 -11.59 -12.42
CA ASN A 89 -18.36 -12.18 -13.27
C ASN A 89 -18.09 -13.65 -12.90
N PRO A 90 -19.10 -14.54 -12.98
CA PRO A 90 -18.97 -15.92 -12.48
C PRO A 90 -17.96 -16.77 -13.27
N ARG A 91 -17.53 -16.31 -14.44
CA ARG A 91 -16.50 -16.96 -15.27
C ARG A 91 -15.09 -16.66 -14.81
N VAL A 92 -14.88 -15.58 -14.05
CA VAL A 92 -13.58 -15.21 -13.51
C VAL A 92 -13.32 -16.08 -12.29
N LEU A 93 -12.44 -17.06 -12.45
CA LEU A 93 -12.06 -17.98 -11.37
C LEU A 93 -11.27 -17.26 -10.28
N ASP A 94 -11.38 -17.75 -9.04
CA ASP A 94 -10.73 -17.16 -7.86
C ASP A 94 -9.20 -17.08 -7.99
N GLU A 95 -8.58 -18.02 -8.70
CA GLU A 95 -7.14 -18.04 -8.99
C GLU A 95 -6.67 -16.82 -9.81
N TYR A 96 -7.59 -16.21 -10.56
CA TYR A 96 -7.32 -15.03 -11.37
C TYR A 96 -7.62 -13.72 -10.64
N ILE A 97 -8.19 -13.80 -9.45
CA ILE A 97 -8.61 -12.64 -8.67
C ILE A 97 -7.57 -12.36 -7.58
N ARG A 98 -7.02 -11.16 -7.61
CA ARG A 98 -6.21 -10.59 -6.54
C ARG A 98 -6.95 -9.41 -5.95
N PHE A 99 -6.94 -9.29 -4.64
CA PHE A 99 -7.48 -8.11 -3.97
C PHE A 99 -6.46 -7.52 -3.00
N TYR A 100 -6.48 -6.20 -2.87
CA TYR A 100 -5.56 -5.46 -2.02
C TYR A 100 -6.09 -4.05 -1.76
N VAL A 101 -5.50 -3.39 -0.77
CA VAL A 101 -5.76 -1.98 -0.48
C VAL A 101 -4.56 -1.15 -0.92
N PHE A 102 -4.81 0.00 -1.54
CA PHE A 102 -3.78 0.92 -1.99
C PHE A 102 -4.19 2.38 -1.75
N ASP A 103 -3.21 3.26 -1.65
CA ASP A 103 -3.42 4.70 -1.57
C ASP A 103 -3.84 5.25 -2.94
N ASP A 104 -4.77 6.21 -2.98
CA ASP A 104 -5.27 6.86 -4.21
C ASP A 104 -4.15 7.51 -5.03
N LYS A 105 -3.00 7.84 -4.40
CA LYS A 105 -1.79 8.30 -5.10
C LYS A 105 -1.03 7.21 -5.87
N GLY A 106 -1.46 5.95 -5.81
CA GLY A 106 -0.94 4.86 -6.64
C GLY A 106 0.46 4.36 -6.27
N THR A 107 1.02 4.81 -5.15
CA THR A 107 2.34 4.38 -4.69
C THR A 107 2.22 3.16 -3.80
N ASP A 108 2.90 2.08 -4.19
CA ASP A 108 3.53 1.17 -3.25
C ASP A 108 4.12 2.02 -2.13
N ILE A 109 3.57 1.88 -0.93
CA ILE A 109 4.01 2.67 0.21
C ILE A 109 5.51 2.39 0.38
N PRO A 110 6.40 3.38 0.44
CA PRO A 110 7.81 3.09 0.56
C PRO A 110 8.12 2.37 1.88
N PHE A 111 9.08 1.43 1.84
CA PHE A 111 9.57 0.70 3.02
C PHE A 111 10.16 1.65 4.08
N VAL A 112 10.61 2.82 3.65
CA VAL A 112 11.00 3.95 4.50
C VAL A 112 9.92 5.03 4.37
N PRO A 113 9.20 5.39 5.45
CA PRO A 113 8.21 6.46 5.38
C PRO A 113 8.91 7.77 5.00
N ASN A 114 8.39 8.45 3.97
CA ASN A 114 8.90 9.77 3.60
C ASN A 114 8.53 10.78 4.69
N VAL A 115 9.35 11.81 4.89
CA VAL A 115 9.11 12.85 5.92
C VAL A 115 7.74 13.52 5.75
N SER A 116 7.25 13.63 4.51
CA SER A 116 5.89 14.12 4.21
C SER A 116 4.76 13.22 4.74
N ASP A 117 5.03 11.93 4.92
CA ASP A 117 4.07 10.91 5.41
C ASP A 117 4.13 10.83 6.94
N ILE A 118 5.31 11.12 7.50
CA ILE A 118 5.59 11.28 8.93
C ILE A 118 4.90 12.55 9.48
N THR A 119 4.82 13.62 8.68
CA THR A 119 4.26 14.92 9.09
C THR A 119 2.74 14.97 9.20
N SER A 120 2.00 13.95 8.73
CA SER A 120 0.52 13.91 8.80
C SER A 120 -0.05 13.39 10.13
N ALA A 121 0.75 13.41 11.20
CA ALA A 121 0.39 13.20 12.63
C ALA A 121 0.72 11.85 13.29
N THR A 122 1.43 10.92 12.64
CA THR A 122 1.84 9.63 13.27
C THR A 122 3.34 9.40 13.35
N GLY A 123 4.16 10.08 12.56
CA GLY A 123 5.60 9.76 12.50
C GLY A 123 6.46 10.29 13.65
N LEU A 124 5.98 11.26 14.44
CA LEU A 124 6.76 11.80 15.56
C LEU A 124 6.68 10.91 16.81
N ASP A 125 5.54 10.26 17.06
CA ASP A 125 5.38 9.34 18.19
C ASP A 125 5.96 7.96 17.90
N GLU A 126 5.95 7.53 16.64
CA GLU A 126 6.59 6.27 16.20
C GLU A 126 8.12 6.37 16.20
N VAL A 127 8.71 7.50 15.79
CA VAL A 127 10.17 7.72 15.89
C VAL A 127 10.61 7.80 17.36
N LYS A 128 9.80 8.38 18.25
CA LYS A 128 10.07 8.41 19.70
C LYS A 128 9.90 7.04 20.39
N LYS A 129 9.05 6.16 19.87
CA LYS A 129 8.91 4.78 20.38
C LYS A 129 9.94 3.82 19.79
N ALA A 130 10.35 4.02 18.53
CA ALA A 130 11.41 3.25 17.88
C ALA A 130 12.83 3.74 18.23
N SER A 131 12.98 4.85 18.97
CA SER A 131 14.26 5.43 19.37
C SER A 131 14.99 4.71 20.51
N SER A 132 14.74 3.41 20.73
CA SER A 132 15.66 2.58 21.52
C SER A 132 16.89 2.19 20.67
N GLY A 133 17.71 3.20 20.36
CA GLY A 133 19.15 3.09 20.23
C GLY A 133 19.76 2.65 18.89
N PHE A 134 19.16 1.74 18.12
CA PHE A 134 19.94 1.04 17.07
C PHE A 134 19.84 1.62 15.65
N VAL A 135 18.68 2.15 15.25
CA VAL A 135 18.44 2.55 13.85
C VAL A 135 19.12 3.88 13.50
N VAL A 136 19.15 4.84 14.43
CA VAL A 136 19.78 6.15 14.22
C VAL A 136 21.30 6.01 14.07
N LEU A 137 21.92 5.07 14.80
CA LEU A 137 23.36 4.81 14.74
C LEU A 137 23.79 4.24 13.38
N LEU A 138 22.97 3.39 12.75
CA LEU A 138 23.23 2.85 11.41
C LEU A 138 23.09 3.90 10.31
N ILE A 139 22.11 4.80 10.42
CA ILE A 139 21.88 5.84 9.42
C ILE A 139 22.99 6.91 9.49
N VAL A 140 23.33 7.37 10.70
CA VAL A 140 24.39 8.38 10.89
C VAL A 140 25.77 7.78 10.62
N GLY A 141 26.04 6.55 11.04
CA GLY A 141 27.30 5.85 10.78
C GLY A 141 27.51 5.51 9.29
N GLY A 142 26.44 5.09 8.60
CA GLY A 142 26.48 4.74 7.18
C GLY A 142 26.73 5.96 6.28
N LEU A 143 26.06 7.08 6.56
CA LEU A 143 26.27 8.34 5.82
C LEU A 143 27.67 8.92 6.08
N GLY A 144 28.17 8.85 7.32
CA GLY A 144 29.54 9.27 7.65
C GLY A 144 30.61 8.42 6.95
N TYR A 145 30.43 7.10 6.87
CA TYR A 145 31.38 6.19 6.24
C TYR A 145 31.48 6.38 4.71
N PHE A 146 30.35 6.60 4.03
CA PHE A 146 30.36 6.87 2.59
C PHE A 146 30.94 8.26 2.25
N GLY A 147 30.66 9.29 3.06
CA GLY A 147 31.25 10.61 2.89
C GLY A 147 32.78 10.60 3.05
N PHE A 148 33.30 9.88 4.05
CA PHE A 148 34.74 9.80 4.30
C PHE A 148 35.50 9.01 3.22
N LYS A 149 34.86 8.02 2.59
CA LYS A 149 35.47 7.20 1.52
C LYS A 149 35.58 7.95 0.20
N GLN A 150 34.68 8.89 -0.10
CA GLN A 150 34.77 9.72 -1.32
C GLN A 150 35.91 10.75 -1.28
N PHE A 151 36.29 11.26 -0.10
CA PHE A 151 37.37 12.25 0.03
C PHE A 151 38.79 11.67 -0.10
N LYS A 152 38.97 10.34 -0.03
CA LYS A 152 40.29 9.68 -0.08
C LYS A 152 40.77 9.24 -1.48
N LYS A 153 40.19 9.74 -2.58
CA LYS A 153 40.79 9.52 -3.90
C LYS A 153 41.92 10.54 -4.15
N PRO A 154 43.20 10.13 -4.23
CA PRO A 154 44.27 11.05 -4.56
C PRO A 154 44.10 11.52 -6.01
N GLN A 155 44.05 12.83 -6.21
CA GLN A 155 44.12 13.40 -7.55
C GLN A 155 45.47 13.04 -8.17
N ARG A 156 45.49 12.11 -9.12
CA ARG A 156 46.60 11.93 -10.05
C ARG A 156 46.72 13.20 -10.87
N LYS A 157 47.70 14.05 -10.52
CA LYS A 157 48.12 15.18 -11.35
C LYS A 157 48.60 14.64 -12.69
N LYS A 158 47.89 14.97 -13.78
CA LYS A 158 48.44 14.93 -15.13
C LYS A 158 49.28 16.19 -15.33
N LYS A 159 50.59 16.04 -15.46
CA LYS A 159 51.47 16.87 -16.28
C LYS A 159 52.65 16.01 -16.70
#